data_AF-A0A8K0F295-F1
#
_entry.id   AF-A0A8K0F295-F1
#
_cell.length_a   1.000
_cell.length_b   1.000
_cell.length_c   1.000
_cell.angle_alpha   90.00
_cell.angle_beta   90.00
_cell.angle_gamma   90.00
#
_symmetry.space_group_name_H-M   'P 1'
#
loop_
_entity.id
_entity.type
_entity.pdbx_description
1 polymer ?
#
loop_
_entity_poly.entity_id
_entity_poly.type
_entity_poly.pdbx_seq_one_letter_code
_entity_poly.pdbx_strand_id
1 'polypeptide(L)'
;MCVILKGRNRKRIHHASTSKLGEAILGEKPVSTVTSQPRTDPSGAKMHALSWQGVEQIGYTEHPKPAITEAQDIVLRVTATTVCGSDLHLCAGDMPAMHKEDIIGHEFMGILESVGPKVATLKVRDRVVCSFDIACGTCDYCKREEYTGCDMTNPSKLMEYMYGH
;
A
#
# COMPACT_ATOMS: atom_id res chain seq x y z
N MET A 1 12.08 6.36 -4.04
CA MET A 1 10.84 5.69 -3.61
C MET A 1 9.67 6.24 -4.40
N CYS A 2 8.82 5.37 -4.93
CA CYS A 2 7.68 5.72 -5.76
C CYS A 2 6.51 4.86 -5.29
N VAL A 3 5.40 5.46 -4.86
CA VAL A 3 4.31 4.73 -4.19
C VAL A 3 3.05 4.79 -5.05
N ILE A 4 2.43 3.63 -5.29
CA ILE A 4 1.06 3.52 -5.81
C ILE A 4 0.13 3.54 -4.59
N LEU A 5 -0.82 4.46 -4.58
CA LEU A 5 -1.92 4.41 -3.62
C LEU A 5 -3.03 3.52 -4.17
N LYS A 6 -2.96 2.21 -3.82
CA LYS A 6 -4.04 1.18 -3.67
C LYS A 6 -3.75 -0.17 -4.33
N GLY A 7 -4.02 -1.23 -3.57
CA GLY A 7 -4.30 -2.61 -4.03
C GLY A 7 -3.10 -3.50 -4.39
N ARG A 8 -2.56 -4.24 -3.42
CA ARG A 8 -1.60 -5.34 -3.68
C ARG A 8 -2.31 -6.69 -3.61
N ASN A 9 -2.04 -7.57 -4.57
CA ASN A 9 -2.22 -9.01 -4.47
C ASN A 9 -0.95 -9.72 -4.94
N ARG A 10 -0.57 -10.70 -4.12
CA ARG A 10 0.77 -11.22 -3.91
C ARG A 10 1.03 -12.38 -4.86
N LYS A 11 2.13 -12.36 -5.63
CA LYS A 11 2.61 -13.59 -6.29
C LYS A 11 3.12 -14.55 -5.21
N ARG A 12 2.68 -15.81 -5.30
CA ARG A 12 2.93 -16.89 -4.34
C ARG A 12 4.43 -17.13 -4.15
N ILE A 13 4.92 -16.93 -2.93
CA ILE A 13 6.23 -17.42 -2.47
C ILE A 13 5.99 -18.28 -1.21
N HIS A 14 6.44 -19.54 -1.29
CA HIS A 14 6.27 -20.59 -0.30
C HIS A 14 7.10 -20.31 0.97
N HIS A 15 6.45 -19.82 2.01
CA HIS A 15 6.88 -19.97 3.41
C HIS A 15 5.63 -19.81 4.27
N ALA A 16 5.19 -20.88 4.93
CA ALA A 16 3.96 -20.91 5.71
C ALA A 16 4.15 -20.16 7.04
N SER A 17 3.72 -18.90 7.10
CA SER A 17 3.43 -18.23 8.37
C SER A 17 1.97 -18.49 8.76
N THR A 18 1.67 -18.47 10.06
CA THR A 18 0.31 -18.64 10.62
C THR A 18 -0.68 -17.62 10.05
N SER A 19 -0.21 -16.42 9.71
CA SER A 19 -1.00 -15.39 9.02
C SER A 19 -1.43 -15.78 7.60
N LYS A 20 -0.58 -16.47 6.82
CA LYS A 20 -0.97 -16.97 5.49
C LYS A 20 -2.09 -18.01 5.58
N LEU A 21 -2.08 -18.82 6.64
CA LEU A 21 -3.14 -19.77 6.89
C LEU A 21 -4.44 -19.05 7.28
N GLY A 22 -4.37 -18.03 8.13
CA GLY A 22 -5.50 -17.18 8.50
C GLY A 22 -6.13 -16.44 7.31
N GLU A 23 -5.30 -15.81 6.48
CA GLU A 23 -5.74 -15.15 5.23
C GLU A 23 -6.35 -16.17 4.25
N ALA A 24 -5.76 -17.36 4.11
CA ALA A 24 -6.28 -18.41 3.23
C ALA A 24 -7.62 -19.00 3.71
N ILE A 25 -7.84 -19.08 5.03
CA ILE A 25 -9.07 -19.63 5.61
C ILE A 25 -10.21 -18.60 5.54
N LEU A 26 -9.95 -17.35 5.92
CA LEU A 26 -11.00 -16.32 5.99
C LEU A 26 -11.28 -15.70 4.61
N GLY A 27 -10.28 -15.68 3.73
CA GLY A 27 -10.39 -15.13 2.38
C GLY A 27 -10.44 -13.60 2.35
N GLU A 28 -10.89 -13.07 1.21
CA GLU A 28 -10.99 -11.63 0.97
C GLU A 28 -12.45 -11.17 0.89
N LYS A 29 -12.70 -9.89 1.19
CA LYS A 29 -13.97 -9.19 0.91
C LYS A 29 -13.85 -8.31 -0.34
N PRO A 30 -14.98 -7.98 -1.01
CA PRO A 30 -14.98 -7.04 -2.13
C PRO A 30 -14.49 -5.65 -1.69
N VAL A 31 -13.65 -5.03 -2.52
CA VAL A 31 -13.13 -3.68 -2.32
C VAL A 31 -13.31 -2.83 -3.57
N SER A 32 -13.08 -1.53 -3.45
CA SER A 32 -13.20 -0.55 -4.55
C SER A 32 -12.18 -0.73 -5.68
N THR A 33 -11.08 -1.45 -5.44
CA THR A 33 -10.05 -1.76 -6.44
C THR A 33 -10.47 -2.89 -7.36
N VAL A 34 -10.37 -2.67 -8.67
CA VAL A 34 -10.81 -3.61 -9.72
C VAL A 34 -9.71 -4.62 -10.03
N THR A 35 -8.45 -4.20 -9.98
CA THR A 35 -7.30 -5.06 -10.19
C THR A 35 -6.49 -5.23 -8.93
N SER A 36 -5.94 -6.44 -8.81
CA SER A 36 -5.16 -6.88 -7.67
C SER A 36 -3.65 -6.91 -7.98
N GLN A 37 -3.26 -6.77 -9.25
CA GLN A 37 -1.86 -6.81 -9.68
C GLN A 37 -1.36 -5.40 -10.03
N PRO A 38 -0.42 -4.82 -9.24
CA PRO A 38 0.19 -3.54 -9.57
C PRO A 38 0.94 -3.62 -10.90
N ARG A 39 0.74 -2.63 -11.76
CA ARG A 39 1.54 -2.45 -12.96
C ARG A 39 2.89 -1.84 -12.62
N THR A 40 3.91 -2.26 -13.35
CA THR A 40 5.26 -1.72 -13.27
C THR A 40 5.56 -0.90 -14.51
N ASP A 41 6.52 0.01 -14.40
CA ASP A 41 6.96 0.87 -15.49
C ASP A 41 7.37 0.01 -16.71
N PRO A 42 6.80 0.26 -17.91
CA PRO A 42 7.03 -0.56 -19.09
C PRO A 42 8.48 -0.49 -19.59
N SER A 43 9.26 0.53 -19.19
CA SER A 43 10.70 0.60 -19.49
C SER A 43 11.54 -0.42 -18.71
N GLY A 44 10.96 -1.08 -17.70
CA GLY A 44 11.70 -1.94 -16.77
C GLY A 44 12.53 -1.15 -15.76
N ALA A 45 12.33 0.17 -15.66
CA ALA A 45 12.96 1.01 -14.67
C ALA A 45 12.71 0.48 -13.26
N LYS A 46 13.71 0.68 -12.40
CA LYS A 46 13.68 0.23 -11.01
C LYS A 46 13.79 1.41 -10.06
N MET A 47 13.49 1.16 -8.80
CA MET A 47 13.60 2.10 -7.70
C MET A 47 14.13 1.41 -6.45
N HIS A 48 14.72 2.17 -5.55
CA HIS A 48 15.01 1.67 -4.21
C HIS A 48 13.86 1.96 -3.24
N ALA A 49 13.68 1.05 -2.27
CA ALA A 49 12.76 1.17 -1.16
C ALA A 49 13.33 0.49 0.09
N LEU A 50 12.82 0.89 1.27
CA LEU A 50 12.99 0.09 2.47
C LEU A 50 11.98 -1.06 2.44
N SER A 51 12.45 -2.28 2.65
CA SER A 51 11.63 -3.48 2.67
C SER A 51 11.84 -4.27 3.94
N TRP A 52 10.76 -4.89 4.41
CA TRP A 52 10.83 -5.83 5.51
C TRP A 52 11.43 -7.16 5.03
N GLN A 53 12.49 -7.62 5.68
CA GLN A 53 13.23 -8.83 5.33
C GLN A 53 13.03 -9.97 6.34
N GLY A 54 12.51 -9.64 7.51
CA GLY A 54 12.32 -10.52 8.66
C GLY A 54 12.15 -9.69 9.93
N VAL A 55 11.88 -10.35 11.04
CA VAL A 55 11.88 -9.71 12.37
C VAL A 55 13.25 -9.07 12.60
N GLU A 56 13.24 -7.79 12.97
CA GLU A 56 14.40 -6.92 13.18
C GLU A 56 15.32 -6.78 11.94
N GLN A 57 14.81 -7.10 10.75
CA GLN A 57 15.58 -7.06 9.51
C GLN A 57 14.87 -6.18 8.48
N ILE A 58 15.42 -4.99 8.26
CA ILE A 58 14.99 -4.06 7.22
C ILE A 58 16.09 -3.96 6.16
N GLY A 59 15.72 -4.11 4.89
CA GLY A 59 16.63 -4.04 3.75
C GLY A 59 16.42 -2.76 2.94
N TYR A 60 17.51 -2.23 2.36
CA TYR A 60 17.45 -1.27 1.26
C TYR A 60 17.54 -2.02 -0.06
N THR A 61 16.38 -2.31 -0.65
CA THR A 61 16.26 -3.24 -1.78
C THR A 61 15.78 -2.53 -3.03
N GLU A 62 16.10 -3.12 -4.18
CA GLU A 62 15.69 -2.63 -5.49
C GLU A 62 14.37 -3.31 -5.90
N HIS A 63 13.39 -2.51 -6.31
CA HIS A 63 12.06 -2.95 -6.74
C HIS A 63 11.72 -2.36 -8.11
N PRO A 64 10.82 -2.99 -8.89
CA PRO A 64 10.30 -2.37 -10.10
C PRO A 64 9.68 -1.01 -9.80
N LYS A 65 9.95 -0.02 -10.65
CA LYS A 65 9.26 1.27 -10.57
C LYS A 65 7.77 1.03 -10.85
N PRO A 66 6.85 1.58 -10.05
CA PRO A 66 5.42 1.45 -10.28
C PRO A 66 4.95 2.22 -11.51
N ALA A 67 3.84 1.76 -12.08
CA ALA A 67 3.06 2.49 -13.07
C ALA A 67 1.59 2.61 -12.64
N ILE A 68 0.85 3.51 -13.29
CA ILE A 68 -0.59 3.66 -13.11
C ILE A 68 -1.26 2.31 -13.40
N THR A 69 -1.98 1.80 -12.40
CA THR A 69 -2.65 0.50 -12.44
C THR A 69 -4.14 0.71 -12.68
N GLU A 70 -4.76 1.56 -11.86
CA GLU A 70 -6.14 1.98 -11.94
C GLU A 70 -6.26 3.43 -12.40
N ALA A 71 -7.42 3.78 -12.95
CA ALA A 71 -7.64 5.08 -13.55
C ALA A 71 -7.56 6.26 -12.55
N GLN A 72 -7.70 6.00 -11.25
CA GLN A 72 -7.62 7.00 -10.17
C GLN A 72 -6.25 7.01 -9.47
N ASP A 73 -5.30 6.18 -9.91
CA ASP A 73 -3.99 6.14 -9.28
C ASP A 73 -3.19 7.42 -9.54
N ILE A 74 -2.23 7.65 -8.66
CA ILE A 74 -1.12 8.57 -8.89
C ILE A 74 0.18 7.83 -8.64
N VAL A 75 1.23 8.28 -9.30
CA VAL A 75 2.60 7.81 -9.10
C VAL A 75 3.42 9.05 -8.76
N LEU A 76 4.04 9.06 -7.58
CA LEU A 76 4.80 10.21 -7.09
C LEU A 76 6.24 9.83 -6.77
N ARG A 77 7.18 10.71 -7.10
CA ARG A 77 8.56 10.60 -6.64
C ARG A 77 8.67 11.20 -5.25
N VAL A 78 8.93 10.34 -4.28
CA VAL A 78 9.15 10.74 -2.89
C VAL A 78 10.36 11.66 -2.82
N THR A 79 10.18 12.83 -2.21
CA THR A 79 11.25 13.81 -1.97
C THR A 79 11.69 13.85 -0.51
N ALA A 80 10.80 13.48 0.41
CA ALA A 80 11.07 13.36 1.84
C ALA A 80 10.12 12.32 2.45
N THR A 81 10.60 11.63 3.49
CA THR A 81 9.85 10.65 4.29
C THR A 81 10.37 10.72 5.72
N THR A 82 9.51 10.39 6.68
CA THR A 82 9.90 10.20 8.09
C THR A 82 9.78 8.74 8.48
N VAL A 83 10.22 8.44 9.70
CA VAL A 83 10.03 7.14 10.35
C VAL A 83 9.03 7.35 11.48
N CYS A 84 7.96 6.55 11.48
CA CYS A 84 6.94 6.60 12.52
C CYS A 84 7.28 5.61 13.64
N GLY A 85 6.78 5.87 14.85
CA GLY A 85 6.84 4.88 15.93
C GLY A 85 6.14 3.56 15.57
N SER A 86 5.09 3.61 14.75
CA SER A 86 4.37 2.42 14.28
C SER A 86 5.19 1.54 13.33
N ASP A 87 6.21 2.08 12.65
CA ASP A 87 7.13 1.28 11.84
C ASP A 87 7.94 0.30 12.70
N LEU A 88 8.13 0.61 13.99
CA LEU A 88 8.81 -0.29 14.93
C LEU A 88 8.01 -1.56 15.21
N HIS A 89 6.68 -1.51 15.20
CA HIS A 89 5.82 -2.69 15.32
C HIS A 89 5.96 -3.61 14.11
N LEU A 90 6.13 -3.04 12.91
CA LEU A 90 6.43 -3.82 11.70
C LEU A 90 7.80 -4.49 11.82
N CYS A 91 8.81 -3.76 12.28
CA CYS A 91 10.16 -4.25 12.49
C CYS A 91 10.19 -5.40 13.53
N ALA A 92 9.48 -5.25 14.64
CA ALA A 92 9.37 -6.26 15.70
C ALA A 92 8.58 -7.51 15.29
N GLY A 93 7.85 -7.45 14.17
CA GLY A 93 7.04 -8.57 13.67
C GLY A 93 5.66 -8.67 14.33
N ASP A 94 5.17 -7.59 14.94
CA ASP A 94 3.87 -7.54 15.62
C ASP A 94 2.70 -7.62 14.62
N MET A 95 2.94 -7.34 13.34
CA MET A 95 1.94 -7.38 12.27
C MET A 95 1.97 -8.73 11.55
N PRO A 96 0.99 -9.63 11.78
CA PRO A 96 1.06 -11.01 11.30
C PRO A 96 1.11 -11.08 9.77
N ALA A 97 0.46 -10.16 9.07
CA ALA A 97 0.36 -10.15 7.62
C ALA A 97 1.61 -9.64 6.88
N MET A 98 2.70 -9.28 7.58
CA MET A 98 3.94 -8.85 6.94
C MET A 98 4.62 -9.99 6.18
N HIS A 99 5.16 -9.67 5.01
CA HIS A 99 5.93 -10.59 4.20
C HIS A 99 7.30 -10.03 3.82
N LYS A 100 8.24 -10.95 3.60
CA LYS A 100 9.53 -10.61 3.04
C LYS A 100 9.33 -9.83 1.73
N GLU A 101 10.09 -8.76 1.55
CA GLU A 101 10.02 -7.79 0.45
C GLU A 101 8.83 -6.79 0.52
N ASP A 102 8.01 -6.81 1.57
CA ASP A 102 7.01 -5.76 1.73
C ASP A 102 7.69 -4.41 1.95
N ILE A 103 7.47 -3.49 1.01
CA ILE A 103 7.88 -2.09 1.14
C ILE A 103 7.16 -1.44 2.32
N ILE A 104 7.94 -0.81 3.21
CA ILE A 104 7.45 -0.11 4.40
C ILE A 104 7.56 1.41 4.25
N GLY A 105 6.95 2.13 5.19
CA GLY A 105 6.91 3.60 5.25
C GLY A 105 5.56 4.15 4.79
N HIS A 106 4.97 4.97 5.64
CA HIS A 106 3.63 5.53 5.45
C HIS A 106 3.55 7.04 5.74
N GLU A 107 4.70 7.69 5.92
CA GLU A 107 4.81 9.13 6.17
C GLU A 107 5.72 9.78 5.12
N PHE A 108 5.15 10.15 3.97
CA PHE A 108 5.95 10.70 2.87
C PHE A 108 5.25 11.81 2.09
N MET A 109 6.08 12.60 1.41
CA MET A 109 5.67 13.63 0.48
C MET A 109 6.52 13.57 -0.79
N GLY A 110 6.01 14.12 -1.88
CA GLY A 110 6.70 14.05 -3.15
C GLY A 110 6.13 14.91 -4.25
N ILE A 111 6.63 14.65 -5.46
CA ILE A 111 6.22 15.31 -6.70
C ILE A 111 5.57 14.28 -7.60
N LEU A 112 4.39 14.58 -8.15
CA LEU A 112 3.69 13.67 -9.05
C LEU A 112 4.47 13.47 -10.36
N GLU A 113 4.75 12.21 -10.70
CA GLU A 113 5.37 11.81 -11.97
C GLU A 113 4.33 11.35 -13.00
N SER A 114 3.28 10.64 -12.54
CA SER A 114 2.17 10.20 -13.38
C SER A 114 0.85 10.34 -12.64
N VAL A 115 -0.21 10.63 -13.40
CA VAL A 115 -1.57 10.82 -12.88
C VAL A 115 -2.53 10.02 -13.75
N GLY A 116 -3.41 9.25 -13.11
CA GLY A 116 -4.41 8.45 -13.79
C GLY A 116 -5.49 9.30 -14.48
N PRO A 117 -6.11 8.80 -15.55
CA PRO A 117 -7.05 9.57 -16.37
C PRO A 117 -8.36 9.98 -15.67
N LYS A 118 -8.68 9.41 -14.49
CA LYS A 118 -9.86 9.77 -13.68
C LYS A 118 -9.50 10.66 -12.48
N VAL A 119 -8.26 11.11 -12.34
CA VAL A 119 -7.87 12.09 -11.32
C VAL A 119 -8.11 13.50 -11.87
N ALA A 120 -9.06 14.22 -11.29
CA ALA A 120 -9.51 15.52 -11.81
C ALA A 120 -8.81 16.73 -11.17
N THR A 121 -8.27 16.58 -9.96
CA THR A 121 -7.81 17.70 -9.12
C THR A 121 -6.29 17.86 -9.05
N LEU A 122 -5.53 16.88 -9.56
CA LEU A 122 -4.08 16.84 -9.48
C LEU A 122 -3.47 16.69 -10.87
N LYS A 123 -2.26 17.19 -11.06
CA LYS A 123 -1.49 17.07 -12.30
C LYS A 123 -0.03 16.75 -12.04
N VAL A 124 0.64 16.19 -13.06
CA VAL A 124 2.08 15.93 -13.03
C VAL A 124 2.82 17.20 -12.61
N ARG A 125 3.86 17.04 -11.79
CA ARG A 125 4.66 18.08 -11.13
C ARG A 125 4.04 18.74 -9.90
N ASP A 126 2.79 18.46 -9.54
CA ASP A 126 2.24 18.92 -8.26
C ASP A 126 3.01 18.32 -7.08
N ARG A 127 3.13 19.09 -6.00
CA ARG A 127 3.68 18.63 -4.72
C ARG A 127 2.57 18.19 -3.81
N VAL A 128 2.67 16.99 -3.27
CA VAL A 128 1.65 16.38 -2.40
C VAL A 128 2.27 15.81 -1.14
N VAL A 129 1.50 15.85 -0.06
CA VAL A 129 1.73 15.05 1.16
C VAL A 129 0.72 13.91 1.12
N CYS A 130 1.17 12.69 1.42
CA CYS A 130 0.29 11.53 1.43
C CYS A 130 -0.20 11.25 2.85
N SER A 131 -1.52 11.12 3.02
CA SER A 131 -2.06 10.49 4.22
C SER A 131 -1.66 9.01 4.24
N PHE A 132 -1.45 8.46 5.44
CA PHE A 132 -1.26 7.02 5.61
C PHE A 132 -2.56 6.25 5.39
N ASP A 133 -3.71 6.90 5.62
CA ASP A 133 -5.03 6.32 5.41
C ASP A 133 -5.32 6.14 3.92
N ILE A 134 -5.62 4.89 3.53
CA ILE A 134 -6.10 4.57 2.20
C ILE A 134 -7.63 4.57 2.23
N ALA A 135 -8.25 5.69 1.87
CA ALA A 135 -9.70 5.86 1.89
C ALA A 135 -10.33 5.86 0.49
N CYS A 136 -11.55 5.33 0.33
CA CYS A 136 -12.25 5.26 -0.97
C CYS A 136 -12.98 6.56 -1.34
N GLY A 137 -13.30 7.42 -0.38
CA GLY A 137 -14.03 8.67 -0.58
C GLY A 137 -15.55 8.50 -0.81
N THR A 138 -16.07 7.27 -0.88
CA THR A 138 -17.46 7.00 -1.30
C THR A 138 -18.26 6.07 -0.40
N CYS A 139 -17.64 5.35 0.55
CA CYS A 139 -18.35 4.55 1.55
C CYS A 139 -18.97 5.44 2.64
N ASP A 140 -19.85 4.88 3.47
CA ASP A 140 -20.58 5.68 4.47
C ASP A 140 -19.65 6.32 5.51
N TYR A 141 -18.58 5.64 5.93
CA TYR A 141 -17.52 6.24 6.76
C TYR A 141 -16.85 7.43 6.04
N CYS A 142 -16.45 7.26 4.78
CA CYS A 142 -15.83 8.35 4.00
C CYS A 142 -16.76 9.54 3.77
N LYS A 143 -18.08 9.32 3.59
CA LYS A 143 -19.07 10.40 3.47
C LYS A 143 -19.25 11.17 4.77
N ARG A 144 -18.99 10.55 5.92
CA ARG A 144 -18.94 11.18 7.25
C ARG A 144 -17.55 11.74 7.59
N GLU A 145 -16.61 11.73 6.65
CA GLU A 145 -15.21 12.15 6.84
C GLU A 145 -14.42 11.30 7.85
N GLU A 146 -14.89 10.09 8.14
CA GLU A 146 -14.25 9.10 9.01
C GLU A 146 -13.31 8.21 8.19
N TYR A 147 -12.28 8.80 7.58
CA TYR A 147 -11.44 8.13 6.57
C TYR A 147 -10.67 6.90 7.09
N THR A 148 -10.31 6.89 8.37
CA THR A 148 -9.62 5.79 9.04
C THR A 148 -10.47 4.51 9.10
N GLY A 149 -11.81 4.66 9.11
CA GLY A 149 -12.78 3.56 9.08
C GLY A 149 -13.20 3.14 7.68
N CYS A 150 -12.40 3.43 6.65
CA CYS A 150 -12.78 3.10 5.27
C CYS A 150 -12.95 1.58 5.06
N ASP A 151 -14.17 1.15 4.79
CA ASP A 151 -14.52 -0.27 4.65
C ASP A 151 -14.24 -0.85 3.23
N MET A 152 -13.85 -0.01 2.28
CA MET A 152 -13.79 -0.36 0.85
C MET A 152 -12.37 -0.44 0.26
N THR A 153 -11.33 -0.47 1.09
CA THR A 153 -9.92 -0.43 0.64
C THR A 153 -9.05 -1.55 1.18
N ASN A 154 -9.45 -2.17 2.30
CA ASN A 154 -8.77 -3.35 2.84
C ASN A 154 -9.58 -4.62 2.56
N PRO A 155 -9.11 -5.53 1.69
CA PRO A 155 -9.84 -6.75 1.37
C PRO A 155 -9.68 -7.85 2.43
N SER A 156 -8.80 -7.69 3.44
CA SER A 156 -8.47 -8.77 4.37
C SER A 156 -9.58 -8.99 5.42
N LYS A 157 -10.29 -10.13 5.32
CA LYS A 157 -11.22 -10.58 6.36
C LYS A 157 -10.52 -10.97 7.65
N LEU A 158 -9.24 -11.33 7.59
CA LEU A 158 -8.43 -11.56 8.80
C LEU A 158 -8.27 -10.28 9.60
N MET A 159 -7.94 -9.17 8.94
CA MET A 159 -7.79 -7.88 9.62
C MET A 159 -9.11 -7.38 10.19
N GLU A 160 -10.20 -7.54 9.43
CA GLU A 160 -11.56 -7.26 9.89
C GLU A 160 -11.93 -8.07 11.14
N TYR A 161 -11.63 -9.38 11.15
CA TYR A 161 -11.87 -10.22 12.32
C TYR A 161 -11.04 -9.79 13.53
N MET A 162 -9.79 -9.37 13.33
CA MET A 162 -8.87 -8.99 14.41
C MET A 162 -9.17 -7.61 15.00
N TYR A 163 -9.55 -6.65 14.16
CA TYR A 163 -9.59 -5.23 14.53
C TYR A 163 -10.97 -4.58 14.37
N GLY A 164 -11.96 -5.31 13.86
CA GLY A 164 -13.31 -4.80 13.63
C GLY A 164 -13.45 -4.00 12.33
N HIS A 165 -14.58 -3.28 12.24
CA HIS A 165 -14.94 -2.36 11.15
C HIS A 165 -15.07 -0.92 11.66
#